data_AF-A0A0L0G6C6-F1
#
_entry.id   AF-A0A0L0G6C6-F1
#
_cell.length_a   1.000
_cell.length_b   1.000
_cell.length_c   1.000
_cell.angle_alpha   90.00
_cell.angle_beta   90.00
_cell.angle_gamma   90.00
#
_symmetry.space_group_name_H-M   'P 1'
#
loop_
_entity.id
_entity.type
_entity.pdbx_description
1 polymer ?
#
loop_
_entity_poly.entity_id
_entity_poly.type
_entity_poly.pdbx_seq_one_letter_code
_entity_poly.pdbx_strand_id
1 'polypeptide(L)'
;MRGEGNAARPRDHKVFFAGNPKSHATRQAIFDELKESPLFNLHGKALLPERYIFALKRHTYCLHLPGHATWSPRLIEYIWFGCIPVVVGSEYFLPLSGMVDWRLFSIGIGIEEISNLPELLQTVSKQRQQHLRNNLHKVAPLFMYHAKPRFGDAFYATLYQLYRRSRFIQRGLTKTDLYEFRHIARQQAKPYGAPHGGLVASYAYAPVCDLRLSWVYQTNDECKKGGKPYSITGAGCS
;
A
#
# COMPACT_ATOMS: atom_id res chain seq x y z
N MET A 1 29.63 -5.59 -10.67
CA MET A 1 29.11 -5.32 -12.03
C MET A 1 28.03 -4.26 -11.90
N ARG A 2 28.34 -3.01 -12.30
CA ARG A 2 27.33 -1.94 -12.39
C ARG A 2 26.51 -2.23 -13.65
N GLY A 3 25.27 -2.65 -13.47
CA GLY A 3 24.34 -2.86 -14.57
C GLY A 3 23.94 -1.53 -15.16
N GLU A 4 24.16 -1.40 -16.46
CA GLU A 4 23.71 -0.31 -17.32
C GLU A 4 22.21 -0.04 -17.11
N GLY A 5 21.84 1.24 -17.21
CA GLY A 5 20.49 1.72 -16.98
C GLY A 5 19.48 1.07 -17.91
N ASN A 6 18.74 0.08 -17.39
CA ASN A 6 17.49 -0.35 -17.98
C ASN A 6 16.47 0.77 -17.80
N ALA A 7 16.37 1.67 -18.78
CA ALA A 7 15.17 2.48 -18.93
C ALA A 7 13.97 1.50 -18.88
N ALA A 8 13.11 1.65 -17.89
CA ALA A 8 11.98 0.74 -17.70
C ALA A 8 11.15 0.74 -18.98
N ARG A 9 11.05 -0.42 -19.65
CA ARG A 9 10.22 -0.54 -20.86
C ARG A 9 8.81 -0.03 -20.55
N PRO A 10 8.14 0.64 -21.51
CA PRO A 10 6.79 1.12 -21.33
C PRO A 10 5.87 -0.01 -20.84
N ARG A 11 4.89 0.35 -20.00
CA ARG A 11 3.87 -0.59 -19.53
C ARG A 11 2.73 -0.61 -20.54
N ASP A 12 2.79 -1.57 -21.44
CA ASP A 12 1.88 -1.65 -22.60
C ASP A 12 0.51 -2.23 -22.24
N HIS A 13 0.39 -2.88 -21.08
CA HIS A 13 -0.84 -3.52 -20.62
C HIS A 13 -1.41 -2.79 -19.39
N LYS A 14 -2.73 -2.84 -19.23
CA LYS A 14 -3.43 -2.04 -18.22
C LYS A 14 -3.59 -2.81 -16.91
N VAL A 15 -4.29 -3.94 -16.89
CA VAL A 15 -4.64 -4.64 -15.65
C VAL A 15 -4.23 -6.11 -15.71
N PHE A 16 -3.65 -6.64 -14.63
CA PHE A 16 -3.20 -8.03 -14.53
C PHE A 16 -3.75 -8.75 -13.30
N PHE A 17 -4.05 -10.04 -13.46
CA PHE A 17 -4.24 -10.98 -12.36
C PHE A 17 -3.85 -12.40 -12.77
N ALA A 18 -3.27 -13.18 -11.83
CA ALA A 18 -3.07 -14.61 -12.00
C ALA A 18 -3.46 -15.38 -10.72
N GLY A 19 -4.39 -16.32 -10.85
CA GLY A 19 -4.88 -17.15 -9.74
C GLY A 19 -6.15 -17.92 -10.08
N ASN A 20 -6.48 -18.92 -9.25
CA ASN A 20 -7.66 -19.75 -9.44
C ASN A 20 -8.96 -18.92 -9.27
N PRO A 21 -9.84 -18.80 -10.28
CA PRO A 21 -11.09 -18.05 -10.19
C PRO A 21 -12.06 -18.66 -9.16
N LYS A 22 -12.03 -19.99 -9.02
CA LYS A 22 -12.89 -20.73 -8.08
C LYS A 22 -12.48 -20.54 -6.62
N SER A 23 -11.42 -19.79 -6.35
CA SER A 23 -10.94 -19.58 -4.99
C SER A 23 -11.65 -18.46 -4.21
N HIS A 24 -12.56 -17.72 -4.84
CA HIS A 24 -13.43 -16.76 -4.16
C HIS A 24 -14.54 -16.28 -5.11
N ALA A 25 -15.72 -15.93 -4.58
CA ALA A 25 -16.82 -15.38 -5.39
C ALA A 25 -16.40 -14.12 -6.17
N THR A 26 -15.64 -13.21 -5.53
CA THR A 26 -15.06 -12.01 -6.17
C THR A 26 -14.16 -12.33 -7.36
N ARG A 27 -13.35 -13.39 -7.27
CA ARG A 27 -12.49 -13.80 -8.39
C ARG A 27 -13.34 -14.35 -9.53
N GLN A 28 -14.33 -15.17 -9.20
CA GLN A 28 -15.25 -15.70 -10.19
C GLN A 28 -15.98 -14.58 -10.93
N ALA A 29 -16.58 -13.62 -10.20
CA ALA A 29 -17.26 -12.46 -10.79
C ALA A 29 -16.35 -11.67 -11.76
N ILE A 30 -15.10 -11.36 -11.36
CA ILE A 30 -14.14 -10.68 -12.23
C ILE A 30 -13.80 -11.49 -13.47
N PHE A 31 -13.67 -12.81 -13.37
CA PHE A 31 -13.41 -13.67 -14.53
C PHE A 31 -14.62 -13.81 -15.45
N ASP A 32 -15.82 -13.84 -14.90
CA ASP A 32 -17.05 -13.97 -15.68
C ASP A 32 -17.36 -12.66 -16.43
N GLU A 33 -17.10 -11.50 -15.81
CA GLU A 33 -17.43 -10.19 -16.37
C GLU A 33 -16.31 -9.58 -17.21
N LEU A 34 -15.04 -9.71 -16.81
CA LEU A 34 -13.94 -8.89 -17.34
C LEU A 34 -12.91 -9.66 -18.16
N LYS A 35 -13.02 -10.99 -18.29
CA LYS A 35 -12.01 -11.81 -18.98
C LYS A 35 -11.92 -11.52 -20.49
N GLU A 36 -13.03 -11.18 -21.12
CA GLU A 36 -13.07 -10.83 -22.55
C GLU A 36 -12.69 -9.36 -22.81
N SER A 37 -12.49 -8.56 -21.76
CA SER A 37 -12.12 -7.16 -21.90
C SER A 37 -10.64 -7.03 -22.31
N PRO A 38 -10.32 -6.23 -23.35
CA PRO A 38 -8.93 -5.99 -23.74
C PRO A 38 -8.12 -5.22 -22.68
N LEU A 39 -8.78 -4.66 -21.68
CA LEU A 39 -8.15 -3.95 -20.57
C LEU A 39 -7.51 -4.92 -19.55
N PHE A 40 -8.02 -6.15 -19.46
CA PHE A 40 -7.68 -7.10 -18.41
C PHE A 40 -6.96 -8.33 -18.96
N ASN A 41 -5.80 -8.61 -18.39
CA ASN A 41 -5.05 -9.84 -18.64
C ASN A 41 -5.22 -10.78 -17.43
N LEU A 42 -6.25 -11.63 -17.50
CA LEU A 42 -6.65 -12.52 -16.41
C LEU A 42 -6.23 -13.97 -16.69
N HIS A 43 -5.38 -14.52 -15.83
CA HIS A 43 -4.97 -15.92 -15.90
C HIS A 43 -5.61 -16.75 -14.77
N GLY A 44 -6.44 -17.72 -15.14
CA GLY A 44 -7.15 -18.59 -14.18
C GLY A 44 -6.27 -19.65 -13.50
N LYS A 45 -4.96 -19.63 -13.75
CA LYS A 45 -3.96 -20.58 -13.22
C LYS A 45 -2.71 -19.81 -12.80
N ALA A 46 -1.89 -20.44 -11.96
CA ALA A 46 -0.56 -19.91 -11.66
C ALA A 46 0.28 -19.87 -12.94
N LEU A 47 1.07 -18.82 -13.08
CA LEU A 47 2.05 -18.68 -14.15
C LEU A 47 3.41 -19.20 -13.70
N LEU A 48 4.25 -19.58 -14.66
CA LEU A 48 5.68 -19.81 -14.39
C LEU A 48 6.32 -18.54 -13.81
N PRO A 49 7.26 -18.64 -12.86
CA PRO A 49 7.85 -17.49 -12.18
C PRO A 49 8.34 -16.38 -13.12
N GLU A 50 9.03 -16.73 -14.21
CA GLU A 50 9.53 -15.75 -15.19
C GLU A 50 8.40 -15.00 -15.89
N ARG A 51 7.35 -15.72 -16.31
CA ARG A 51 6.18 -15.12 -16.97
C ARG A 51 5.39 -14.24 -16.01
N TYR A 52 5.29 -14.66 -14.74
CA TYR A 52 4.66 -13.88 -13.69
C TYR A 52 5.40 -12.56 -13.44
N ILE A 53 6.71 -12.62 -13.19
CA ILE A 53 7.55 -11.43 -12.99
C ILE A 53 7.51 -10.52 -14.23
N PHE A 54 7.57 -11.10 -15.43
CA PHE A 54 7.43 -10.34 -16.67
C PHE A 54 6.09 -9.61 -16.73
N ALA A 55 4.98 -10.28 -16.39
CA ALA A 55 3.66 -9.65 -16.34
C ALA A 55 3.63 -8.52 -15.32
N LEU A 56 4.16 -8.71 -14.10
CA LEU A 56 4.20 -7.67 -13.07
C LEU A 56 4.99 -6.42 -13.52
N LYS A 57 6.05 -6.59 -14.31
CA LYS A 57 6.83 -5.46 -14.86
C LYS A 57 6.14 -4.75 -16.02
N ARG A 58 5.19 -5.40 -16.70
CA ARG A 58 4.56 -4.90 -17.95
C ARG A 58 3.17 -4.30 -17.78
N HIS A 59 2.48 -4.59 -16.68
CA HIS A 59 1.11 -4.11 -16.44
C HIS A 59 1.07 -2.89 -15.54
N THR A 60 0.19 -1.93 -15.83
CA THR A 60 0.06 -0.70 -15.03
C THR A 60 -0.45 -1.00 -13.62
N TYR A 61 -1.50 -1.82 -13.55
CA TYR A 61 -2.23 -2.22 -12.36
C TYR A 61 -2.21 -3.73 -12.17
N CYS A 62 -2.22 -4.19 -10.92
CA CYS A 62 -2.34 -5.59 -10.57
C CYS A 62 -3.46 -5.77 -9.55
N LEU A 63 -4.45 -6.60 -9.89
CA LEU A 63 -5.58 -6.88 -9.00
C LEU A 63 -5.12 -7.71 -7.81
N HIS A 64 -5.55 -7.29 -6.63
CA HIS A 64 -5.44 -8.09 -5.42
C HIS A 64 -6.84 -8.47 -4.98
N LEU A 65 -7.16 -9.74 -5.18
CA LEU A 65 -8.50 -10.29 -4.98
C LEU A 65 -8.51 -11.26 -3.79
N PRO A 66 -9.57 -11.27 -2.96
CA PRO A 66 -9.75 -12.25 -1.90
C PRO A 66 -9.68 -13.68 -2.45
N GLY A 67 -9.20 -14.62 -1.65
CA GLY A 67 -8.98 -16.02 -2.03
C GLY A 67 -9.04 -16.92 -0.79
N HIS A 68 -8.86 -18.24 -0.98
CA HIS A 68 -8.89 -19.20 0.13
C HIS A 68 -7.84 -18.93 1.22
N ALA A 69 -6.66 -18.45 0.82
CA ALA A 69 -5.56 -18.13 1.73
C ALA A 69 -5.38 -16.61 1.83
N THR A 70 -5.32 -16.11 3.05
CA THR A 70 -5.12 -14.68 3.37
C THR A 70 -3.66 -14.23 3.25
N TRP A 71 -2.70 -15.16 3.24
CA TRP A 71 -1.26 -14.88 3.31
C TRP A 71 -0.51 -14.93 1.96
N SER A 72 -1.10 -14.40 0.90
CA SER A 72 -0.41 -14.37 -0.40
C SER A 72 0.69 -13.29 -0.45
N PRO A 73 1.88 -13.57 -1.02
CA PRO A 73 2.93 -12.56 -1.21
C PRO A 73 2.60 -11.55 -2.32
N ARG A 74 1.50 -11.72 -3.07
CA ARG A 74 1.13 -10.91 -4.25
C ARG A 74 1.27 -9.41 -4.03
N LEU A 75 0.74 -8.87 -2.93
CA LEU A 75 0.84 -7.45 -2.64
C LEU A 75 2.28 -6.96 -2.55
N ILE A 76 3.15 -7.74 -1.91
CA ILE A 76 4.58 -7.44 -1.77
C ILE A 76 5.28 -7.54 -3.14
N GLU A 77 4.95 -8.57 -3.93
CA GLU A 77 5.49 -8.74 -5.28
C GLU A 77 5.07 -7.58 -6.20
N TYR A 78 3.83 -7.11 -6.11
CA TYR A 78 3.34 -5.94 -6.86
C TYR A 78 4.14 -4.69 -6.52
N ILE A 79 4.41 -4.47 -5.24
CA ILE A 79 5.27 -3.37 -4.76
C ILE A 79 6.67 -3.49 -5.35
N TRP A 80 7.32 -4.65 -5.24
CA TRP A 80 8.69 -4.85 -5.71
C TRP A 80 8.87 -4.67 -7.22
N PHE A 81 7.90 -5.12 -8.00
CA PHE A 81 7.93 -5.01 -9.46
C PHE A 81 7.20 -3.77 -9.99
N GLY A 82 6.81 -2.87 -9.09
CA GLY A 82 6.25 -1.58 -9.43
C GLY A 82 4.86 -1.65 -10.06
N CYS A 83 4.10 -2.73 -9.91
CA CYS A 83 2.72 -2.84 -10.41
C CYS A 83 1.76 -2.21 -9.39
N ILE A 84 0.95 -1.22 -9.79
CA ILE A 84 0.09 -0.49 -8.83
C ILE A 84 -0.97 -1.47 -8.30
N PRO A 85 -1.01 -1.75 -6.98
CA PRO A 85 -2.03 -2.64 -6.44
C PRO A 85 -3.42 -2.03 -6.57
N VAL A 86 -4.38 -2.84 -7.03
CA VAL A 86 -5.81 -2.54 -6.99
C VAL A 86 -6.44 -3.54 -6.03
N VAL A 87 -6.73 -3.09 -4.81
CA VAL A 87 -7.19 -3.92 -3.70
C VAL A 87 -8.71 -4.00 -3.73
N VAL A 88 -9.27 -5.19 -3.97
CA VAL A 88 -10.72 -5.40 -4.05
C VAL A 88 -11.21 -6.07 -2.78
N GLY A 89 -12.21 -5.49 -2.11
CA GLY A 89 -12.86 -6.10 -0.94
C GLY A 89 -11.87 -6.53 0.15
N SER A 90 -11.26 -5.58 0.85
CA SER A 90 -10.25 -5.93 1.87
C SER A 90 -10.91 -6.46 3.15
N GLU A 91 -10.95 -7.78 3.31
CA GLU A 91 -11.39 -8.45 4.55
C GLU A 91 -10.31 -8.52 5.65
N TYR A 92 -9.13 -7.93 5.42
CA TYR A 92 -8.02 -8.02 6.36
C TYR A 92 -7.07 -6.81 6.32
N PHE A 93 -6.29 -6.68 7.40
CA PHE A 93 -5.31 -5.62 7.57
C PHE A 93 -4.18 -5.72 6.55
N LEU A 94 -3.99 -4.67 5.74
CA LEU A 94 -2.89 -4.61 4.78
C LEU A 94 -1.53 -4.58 5.51
N PRO A 95 -0.50 -5.26 4.95
CA PRO A 95 0.83 -5.30 5.56
C PRO A 95 1.37 -3.88 5.83
N LEU A 96 1.89 -3.68 7.04
CA LEU A 96 2.44 -2.41 7.51
C LEU A 96 1.46 -1.21 7.48
N SER A 97 0.14 -1.42 7.43
CA SER A 97 -0.86 -0.34 7.39
C SER A 97 -0.79 0.65 8.57
N GLY A 98 -0.20 0.25 9.70
CA GLY A 98 0.07 1.15 10.83
C GLY A 98 1.27 2.09 10.63
N MET A 99 2.07 1.89 9.58
CA MET A 99 3.28 2.67 9.24
C MET A 99 3.17 3.39 7.91
N VAL A 100 2.48 2.80 6.93
CA VAL A 100 2.35 3.37 5.59
C VAL A 100 0.89 3.51 5.20
N ASP A 101 0.56 4.61 4.52
CA ASP A 101 -0.77 4.83 3.96
C ASP A 101 -0.85 4.23 2.56
N TRP A 102 -1.55 3.10 2.45
CA TRP A 102 -1.76 2.37 1.20
C TRP A 102 -2.45 3.23 0.13
N ARG A 103 -3.31 4.19 0.50
CA ARG A 103 -4.02 5.08 -0.45
C ARG A 103 -3.07 5.96 -1.28
N LEU A 104 -1.83 6.13 -0.81
CA LEU A 104 -0.80 6.90 -1.51
C LEU A 104 -0.13 6.11 -2.64
N PHE A 105 -0.24 4.78 -2.67
CA PHE A 105 0.43 3.93 -3.65
C PHE A 105 -0.41 2.76 -4.20
N SER A 106 -1.64 2.58 -3.74
CA SER A 106 -2.63 1.64 -4.26
C SER A 106 -3.95 2.34 -4.55
N ILE A 107 -4.78 1.66 -5.34
CA ILE A 107 -6.21 1.95 -5.48
C ILE A 107 -6.94 0.87 -4.70
N GLY A 108 -7.99 1.22 -3.98
CA GLY A 108 -8.88 0.20 -3.44
C GLY A 108 -10.31 0.46 -3.86
N ILE A 109 -11.06 -0.62 -4.00
CA ILE A 109 -12.42 -0.65 -4.52
C ILE A 109 -13.28 -1.64 -3.73
N GLY A 110 -14.56 -1.31 -3.63
CA GLY A 110 -15.58 -2.18 -3.06
C GLY A 110 -15.84 -3.39 -3.95
N ILE A 111 -16.49 -4.42 -3.40
CA ILE A 111 -16.91 -5.58 -4.19
C ILE A 111 -18.06 -5.18 -5.13
N GLU A 112 -18.90 -4.26 -4.67
CA GLU A 112 -20.00 -3.64 -5.40
C GLU A 112 -19.56 -2.78 -6.59
N GLU A 113 -18.29 -2.33 -6.62
CA GLU A 113 -17.75 -1.48 -7.69
C GLU A 113 -17.07 -2.28 -8.81
N ILE A 114 -17.08 -3.62 -8.75
CA ILE A 114 -16.37 -4.48 -9.73
C ILE A 114 -16.82 -4.20 -11.17
N SER A 115 -18.12 -4.02 -11.40
CA SER A 115 -18.64 -3.72 -12.74
C SER A 115 -18.16 -2.37 -13.28
N ASN A 116 -17.91 -1.40 -12.39
CA ASN A 116 -17.40 -0.07 -12.74
C ASN A 116 -15.86 -0.03 -12.79
N LEU A 117 -15.18 -1.12 -12.42
CA LEU A 117 -13.72 -1.19 -12.39
C LEU A 117 -13.04 -0.78 -13.70
N PRO A 118 -13.52 -1.20 -14.89
CA PRO A 118 -12.89 -0.81 -16.15
C PRO A 118 -12.93 0.70 -16.39
N GLU A 119 -14.06 1.34 -16.07
CA GLU A 119 -14.23 2.79 -16.22
C GLU A 119 -13.40 3.54 -15.18
N LEU A 120 -13.47 3.12 -13.92
CA LEU A 120 -12.71 3.70 -12.82
C LEU A 120 -11.21 3.73 -13.14
N LEU A 121 -10.62 2.63 -13.60
CA LEU A 121 -9.18 2.58 -13.90
C LEU A 121 -8.79 3.41 -15.13
N GLN A 122 -9.72 3.66 -16.05
CA GLN A 122 -9.50 4.52 -17.22
C GLN A 122 -9.58 6.01 -16.87
N THR A 123 -10.40 6.40 -15.88
CA THR A 123 -10.46 7.80 -15.41
C THR A 123 -9.20 8.23 -14.65
N VAL A 124 -8.41 7.28 -14.13
CA VAL A 124 -7.14 7.60 -13.44
C VAL A 124 -6.13 8.16 -14.44
N SER A 125 -5.81 9.45 -14.30
CA SER A 125 -4.85 10.14 -15.15
C SER A 125 -3.45 9.52 -15.12
N LYS A 126 -2.69 9.67 -16.21
CA LYS A 126 -1.27 9.23 -16.27
C LYS A 126 -0.42 9.86 -15.16
N GLN A 127 -0.69 11.12 -14.80
CA GLN A 127 0.00 11.79 -13.69
C GLN A 127 -0.29 11.11 -12.35
N ARG A 128 -1.56 10.74 -12.08
CA ARG A 128 -1.93 10.00 -10.87
C ARG A 128 -1.31 8.61 -10.85
N GLN A 129 -1.28 7.91 -11.98
CA GLN A 129 -0.59 6.61 -12.10
C GLN A 129 0.90 6.74 -11.78
N GLN A 130 1.57 7.77 -12.31
CA GLN A 130 2.98 8.02 -12.02
C GLN A 130 3.20 8.35 -10.55
N HIS A 131 2.33 9.15 -9.94
CA HIS A 131 2.39 9.47 -8.52
C HIS A 131 2.26 8.22 -7.63
N LEU A 132 1.24 7.39 -7.89
CA LEU A 132 1.04 6.12 -7.18
C LEU A 132 2.28 5.23 -7.29
N ARG A 133 2.84 5.09 -8.50
CA ARG A 133 4.01 4.24 -8.74
C ARG A 133 5.29 4.79 -8.09
N ASN A 134 5.47 6.11 -8.08
CA ASN A 134 6.59 6.75 -7.38
C ASN A 134 6.52 6.47 -5.88
N ASN A 135 5.33 6.60 -5.27
CA ASN A 135 5.15 6.26 -3.86
C ASN A 135 5.33 4.76 -3.61
N LEU A 136 4.87 3.90 -4.52
CA LEU A 136 5.11 2.46 -4.48
C LEU A 136 6.61 2.13 -4.41
N HIS A 137 7.44 2.78 -5.24
CA HIS A 137 8.89 2.63 -5.20
C HIS A 137 9.51 3.15 -3.90
N LYS A 138 9.00 4.25 -3.34
CA LYS A 138 9.49 4.81 -2.06
C LYS A 138 9.24 3.85 -0.90
N VAL A 139 8.08 3.17 -0.86
CA VAL A 139 7.74 2.23 0.22
C VAL A 139 8.32 0.83 0.02
N ALA A 140 8.74 0.47 -1.20
CA ALA A 140 9.24 -0.87 -1.51
C ALA A 140 10.34 -1.42 -0.58
N PRO A 141 11.33 -0.63 -0.12
CA PRO A 141 12.34 -1.12 0.82
C PRO A 141 11.75 -1.69 2.12
N LEU A 142 10.66 -1.09 2.63
CA LEU A 142 9.97 -1.53 3.86
C LEU A 142 9.37 -2.93 3.74
N PHE A 143 9.24 -3.46 2.53
CA PHE A 143 8.71 -4.79 2.25
C PHE A 143 9.77 -5.78 1.78
N MET A 144 11.06 -5.42 1.80
CA MET A 144 12.16 -6.27 1.35
C MET A 144 13.04 -6.73 2.51
N TYR A 145 13.24 -8.04 2.65
CA TYR A 145 14.22 -8.60 3.57
C TYR A 145 15.59 -8.73 2.89
N HIS A 146 16.64 -8.32 3.59
CA HIS A 146 18.02 -8.51 3.15
C HIS A 146 18.72 -9.55 4.03
N ALA A 147 19.71 -10.26 3.50
CA ALA A 147 20.50 -11.24 4.26
C ALA A 147 21.21 -10.63 5.49
N LYS A 148 21.65 -9.37 5.35
CA LYS A 148 22.05 -8.52 6.48
C LYS A 148 21.04 -7.37 6.55
N PRO A 149 20.33 -7.17 7.68
CA PRO A 149 19.35 -6.11 7.81
C PRO A 149 19.91 -4.75 7.43
N ARG A 150 19.12 -3.98 6.66
CA ARG A 150 19.45 -2.61 6.26
C ARG A 150 18.44 -1.66 6.88
N PHE A 151 18.91 -0.55 7.42
CA PHE A 151 17.99 0.44 8.01
C PHE A 151 16.88 0.81 7.00
N GLY A 152 15.63 0.76 7.45
CA GLY A 152 14.46 1.02 6.60
C GLY A 152 14.00 -0.17 5.74
N ASP A 153 14.53 -1.38 5.96
CA ASP A 153 14.05 -2.59 5.31
C ASP A 153 12.92 -3.29 6.08
N ALA A 154 12.45 -4.44 5.57
CA ALA A 154 11.35 -5.18 6.19
C ALA A 154 11.67 -5.69 7.60
N PHE A 155 12.94 -5.96 7.93
CA PHE A 155 13.32 -6.36 9.27
C PHE A 155 13.07 -5.21 10.26
N TYR A 156 13.57 -4.02 9.96
CA TYR A 156 13.35 -2.85 10.83
C TYR A 156 11.89 -2.41 10.86
N ALA A 157 11.19 -2.46 9.72
CA ALA A 157 9.76 -2.13 9.68
C ALA A 157 8.93 -3.08 10.55
N THR A 158 9.21 -4.38 10.47
CA THR A 158 8.55 -5.39 11.30
C THR A 158 8.87 -5.19 12.78
N LEU A 159 10.16 -4.98 13.12
CA LEU A 159 10.58 -4.73 14.50
C LEU A 159 9.90 -3.48 15.07
N TYR A 160 9.79 -2.41 14.28
CA TYR A 160 9.12 -1.18 14.69
C TYR A 160 7.61 -1.38 14.90
N GLN A 161 6.92 -2.12 14.02
CA GLN A 161 5.51 -2.49 14.23
C GLN A 161 5.31 -3.26 15.53
N LEU A 162 6.17 -4.26 15.78
CA LEU A 162 6.13 -5.06 17.01
C LEU A 162 6.39 -4.21 18.24
N TYR A 163 7.39 -3.33 18.19
CA TYR A 163 7.69 -2.38 19.27
C TYR A 163 6.52 -1.43 19.56
N ARG A 164 5.89 -0.86 18.52
CA ARG A 164 4.71 -0.01 18.70
C ARG A 164 3.57 -0.77 19.35
N ARG A 165 3.31 -2.01 18.92
CA ARG A 165 2.28 -2.89 19.49
C ARG A 165 2.60 -3.31 20.92
N SER A 166 3.87 -3.61 21.24
CA SER A 166 4.26 -4.00 22.59
C SER A 166 4.15 -2.86 23.60
N ARG A 167 4.33 -1.60 23.18
CA ARG A 167 4.08 -0.43 24.03
C ARG A 167 2.63 -0.31 24.48
N PHE A 168 1.66 -0.73 23.65
CA PHE A 168 0.26 -0.82 24.06
C PHE A 168 0.04 -1.88 25.14
N ILE A 169 0.78 -2.99 25.08
CA ILE A 169 0.70 -4.06 26.08
C ILE A 169 1.34 -3.61 27.40
N GLN A 170 2.51 -2.96 27.34
CA GLN A 170 3.30 -2.60 28.53
C GLN A 170 2.71 -1.48 29.38
N ARG A 171 1.94 -0.55 28.80
CA ARG A 171 1.38 0.61 29.52
C ARG A 171 -0.02 0.35 30.09
N GLY A 172 -0.57 -0.84 29.87
CA GLY A 172 -1.99 -1.14 30.09
C GLY A 172 -2.87 -0.47 29.03
N LEU A 173 -3.86 -1.20 28.51
CA LEU A 173 -4.80 -0.63 27.54
C LEU A 173 -5.72 0.36 28.25
N THR A 174 -5.64 1.64 27.89
CA THR A 174 -6.64 2.62 28.35
C THR A 174 -7.94 2.47 27.56
N LYS A 175 -9.05 3.04 28.07
CA LYS A 175 -10.31 3.12 27.31
C LYS A 175 -10.13 3.83 25.97
N THR A 176 -9.22 4.80 25.90
CA THR A 176 -8.88 5.54 24.69
C THR A 176 -8.08 4.68 23.71
N ASP A 177 -7.15 3.85 24.17
CA ASP A 177 -6.43 2.90 23.31
C ASP A 177 -7.40 1.87 22.71
N LEU A 178 -8.35 1.37 23.51
CA LEU A 178 -9.41 0.48 23.02
C LEU A 178 -10.33 1.17 22.01
N TYR A 179 -10.59 2.47 22.18
CA TYR A 179 -11.32 3.29 21.21
C TYR A 179 -10.53 3.45 19.91
N GLU A 180 -9.24 3.78 19.98
CA GLU A 180 -8.36 3.89 18.81
C GLU A 180 -8.20 2.55 18.08
N PHE A 181 -8.05 1.44 18.80
CA PHE A 181 -8.06 0.11 18.21
C PHE A 181 -9.37 -0.17 17.48
N ARG A 182 -10.52 0.13 18.09
CA ARG A 182 -11.83 0.00 17.44
C ARG A 182 -11.98 0.97 16.27
N HIS A 183 -11.43 2.16 16.35
CA HIS A 183 -11.55 3.20 15.34
C HIS A 183 -10.66 2.90 14.13
N ILE A 184 -9.39 2.51 14.33
CA ILE A 184 -8.49 2.01 13.28
C ILE A 184 -9.09 0.75 12.65
N ALA A 185 -9.60 -0.19 13.46
CA ALA A 185 -10.31 -1.35 12.95
C ALA A 185 -11.54 -0.96 12.13
N ARG A 186 -12.32 0.06 12.55
CA ARG A 186 -13.50 0.56 11.81
C ARG A 186 -13.16 1.33 10.54
N GLN A 187 -12.11 2.15 10.55
CA GLN A 187 -11.66 2.90 9.37
C GLN A 187 -11.07 1.97 8.32
N GLN A 188 -10.42 0.88 8.76
CA GLN A 188 -9.83 -0.13 7.87
C GLN A 188 -10.81 -1.26 7.52
N ALA A 189 -11.92 -1.40 8.26
CA ALA A 189 -13.09 -2.20 7.90
C ALA A 189 -14.11 -1.42 7.08
N LYS A 190 -13.91 -0.11 6.85
CA LYS A 190 -14.74 0.67 5.95
C LYS A 190 -14.44 0.16 4.53
N PRO A 191 -15.44 -0.38 3.80
CA PRO A 191 -15.21 -0.82 2.43
C PRO A 191 -14.62 0.35 1.65
N TYR A 192 -13.59 0.07 0.84
CA TYR A 192 -13.24 0.99 -0.23
C TYR A 192 -14.54 1.29 -1.02
N GLY A 193 -14.90 2.56 -1.23
CA GLY A 193 -16.13 2.95 -1.96
C GLY A 193 -17.30 3.49 -1.12
N ALA A 194 -17.28 3.41 0.21
CA ALA A 194 -18.39 3.97 1.02
C ALA A 194 -18.45 5.53 0.93
N PRO A 195 -19.61 6.14 0.60
CA PRO A 195 -19.72 7.59 0.48
C PRO A 195 -19.37 8.26 1.82
N HIS A 196 -18.49 9.25 1.76
CA HIS A 196 -18.22 10.12 2.90
C HIS A 196 -19.37 11.12 2.99
N GLY A 197 -20.33 10.85 3.88
CA GLY A 197 -21.29 11.85 4.33
C GLY A 197 -20.57 13.15 4.67
N GLY A 198 -21.13 14.25 4.16
CA GLY A 198 -20.53 15.57 4.15
C GLY A 198 -19.97 16.00 5.50
N LEU A 199 -18.65 16.10 5.52
CA LEU A 199 -17.86 17.12 6.20
C LEU A 199 -16.45 16.82 5.68
N VAL A 200 -15.91 17.75 4.90
CA VAL A 200 -14.47 17.86 4.73
C VAL A 200 -13.93 18.27 6.10
N ALA A 201 -13.92 17.33 7.04
CA ALA A 201 -13.16 17.50 8.25
C ALA A 201 -11.72 17.44 7.77
N SER A 202 -11.11 18.61 7.67
CA SER A 202 -9.68 18.78 7.79
C SER A 202 -9.28 18.16 9.14
N TYR A 203 -9.21 16.84 9.20
CA TYR A 203 -8.42 16.18 10.21
C TYR A 203 -6.99 16.42 9.77
N ALA A 204 -6.49 17.59 10.15
CA ALA A 204 -5.14 17.68 10.64
C ALA A 204 -4.96 16.45 11.54
N TYR A 205 -4.30 15.43 11.01
CA TYR A 205 -3.55 14.54 11.87
C TYR A 205 -2.73 15.49 12.71
N ALA A 206 -3.03 15.54 14.02
CA ALA A 206 -2.16 16.22 14.96
C ALA A 206 -0.74 15.83 14.54
N PRO A 207 0.14 16.81 14.25
CA PRO A 207 1.48 16.50 13.81
C PRO A 207 2.12 15.77 14.98
N VAL A 208 2.08 14.44 14.94
CA VAL A 208 3.14 13.69 15.58
C VAL A 208 4.32 14.07 14.72
N CYS A 209 5.07 15.07 15.17
CA CYS A 209 6.44 15.32 14.76
C CYS A 209 7.26 14.06 15.12
N ASP A 210 6.94 12.91 14.53
CA ASP A 210 7.88 11.82 14.42
C ASP A 210 8.76 12.19 13.25
N LEU A 211 9.81 12.95 13.56
CA LEU A 211 10.87 13.38 12.64
C LEU A 211 11.46 12.22 11.82
N ARG A 212 11.14 10.95 12.13
CA ARG A 212 11.74 9.74 11.57
C ARG A 212 11.01 9.11 10.38
N LEU A 213 9.74 9.41 10.12
CA LEU A 213 9.01 8.92 8.93
C LEU A 213 8.90 9.94 7.79
N SER A 214 9.40 11.16 8.02
CA SER A 214 9.46 12.24 7.03
C SER A 214 10.21 11.83 5.75
N TRP A 215 11.18 10.92 5.85
CA TRP A 215 11.92 10.36 4.71
C TRP A 215 11.08 9.50 3.74
N VAL A 216 9.95 8.94 4.17
CA VAL A 216 9.13 8.06 3.30
C VAL A 216 8.33 8.89 2.28
N TYR A 217 7.97 10.15 2.62
CA TYR A 217 7.04 10.96 1.83
C TYR A 217 7.53 12.36 1.46
N GLN A 218 8.71 12.83 1.92
CA GLN A 218 9.19 14.17 1.59
C GLN A 218 9.34 14.40 0.07
N THR A 219 8.57 15.36 -0.44
CA THR A 219 8.93 16.21 -1.57
C THR A 219 9.71 17.40 -1.00
N ASN A 220 10.89 17.68 -1.57
CA ASN A 220 11.62 18.92 -1.29
C ASN A 220 10.71 20.10 -1.65
N ASP A 221 10.28 20.89 -0.66
CA ASP A 221 10.24 22.38 -0.74
C ASP A 221 9.57 23.07 0.46
N GLU A 222 8.89 22.36 1.38
CA GLU A 222 8.15 23.04 2.47
C GLU A 222 8.92 23.24 3.79
N CYS A 223 10.14 22.69 3.94
CA CYS A 223 10.89 22.79 5.20
C CYS A 223 12.00 23.88 5.19
N LYS A 224 11.78 25.00 4.48
CA LYS A 224 12.77 26.11 4.38
C LYS A 224 12.29 27.47 4.89
N LYS A 225 11.21 27.56 5.67
CA LYS A 225 10.81 28.84 6.27
C LYS A 225 10.67 28.77 7.79
N GLY A 226 11.79 29.05 8.44
CA GLY A 226 11.87 30.03 9.55
C GLY A 226 11.44 29.58 10.95
N GLY A 227 12.43 29.28 11.80
CA GLY A 227 12.30 29.30 13.26
C GLY A 227 13.62 28.89 13.92
N LYS A 228 14.32 29.84 14.55
CA LYS A 228 15.70 29.71 15.09
C LYS A 228 15.86 28.55 16.11
N PRO A 229 17.05 27.92 16.20
CA PRO A 229 17.34 26.93 17.23
C PRO A 229 17.56 27.61 18.59
N TYR A 230 16.82 27.17 19.62
CA TYR A 230 17.15 27.53 21.01
C TYR A 230 18.33 26.69 21.50
N SER A 231 19.31 27.39 22.07
CA SER A 231 20.52 26.90 22.70
C SER A 231 20.23 26.11 23.99
N ILE A 232 20.94 24.99 24.18
CA ILE A 232 20.95 24.22 25.43
C ILE A 232 22.09 24.78 26.31
N THR A 233 21.75 25.44 27.42
CA THR A 233 22.65 25.62 28.56
C THR A 233 22.13 24.79 29.73
N GLY A 234 23.00 23.97 30.31
CA GLY A 234 22.65 22.95 31.29
C GLY A 234 22.47 23.47 32.73
N ALA A 235 21.82 22.61 33.52
CA ALA A 235 21.92 22.40 34.97
C ALA A 235 21.13 21.10 35.19
N GLY A 236 21.65 20.02 35.76
CA GLY A 236 22.37 19.92 37.01
C GLY A 236 21.44 19.19 37.98
N CYS A 237 21.71 17.91 38.23
CA CYS A 237 21.01 17.11 39.24
C CYS A 237 21.19 17.73 40.64
N SER A 238 20.10 17.77 41.40
CA SER A 238 20.04 17.65 42.85
C SER A 238 18.63 17.23 43.25
#